data_AF-A0A381DM23-F1
#
_entry.id   AF-A0A381DM23-F1
#
_cell.length_a   1.000
_cell.length_b   1.000
_cell.length_c   1.000
_cell.angle_alpha   90.00
_cell.angle_beta   90.00
_cell.angle_gamma   90.00
#
_symmetry.space_group_name_H-M   'P 1'
#
loop_
_entity.id
_entity.type
_entity.pdbx_description
1 polymer ?
#
loop_
_entity_poly.entity_id
_entity_poly.type
_entity_poly.pdbx_seq_one_letter_code
_entity_poly.pdbx_strand_id
1 'polypeptide(L)' 'MVQNGVVICNVCGIRSDKESDIVYILATKNGEKVDICTSCMPSVIHGSGLVVKSNDEIKQEFLSN' A
#
# COMPACT_ATOMS: atom_id res chain seq x y z
N MET A 1 3.85 -0.88 -1.91
CA MET A 1 5.18 -0.61 -2.48
C MET A 1 6.19 -1.35 -1.65
N VAL A 2 7.29 -1.79 -2.26
CA VAL A 2 8.42 -2.39 -1.54
C VAL A 2 9.58 -1.41 -1.51
N GLN A 3 10.09 -1.11 -0.33
CA GLN A 3 11.25 -0.24 -0.13
C GLN A 3 12.19 -0.85 0.92
N ASN A 4 13.45 -1.10 0.56
CA ASN A 4 14.48 -1.67 1.44
C ASN A 4 14.03 -2.96 2.17
N GLY A 5 13.27 -3.82 1.48
CA GLY A 5 12.74 -5.06 2.04
C GLY A 5 11.50 -4.88 2.94
N VAL A 6 11.05 -3.64 3.16
CA VAL A 6 9.80 -3.34 3.87
C VAL A 6 8.67 -3.18 2.86
N VAL A 7 7.56 -3.88 3.08
CA VAL A 7 6.33 -3.71 2.31
C VAL A 7 5.48 -2.63 2.97
N ILE A 8 5.01 -1.67 2.17
CA ILE A 8 4.25 -0.51 2.64
C ILE A 8 2.92 -0.48 1.89
N CYS A 9 1.81 -0.44 2.62
CA CYS A 9 0.48 -0.45 2.02
C CYS A 9 0.20 0.85 1.25
N ASN A 10 -0.20 0.73 -0.02
CA ASN A 10 -0.59 1.83 -0.89
C ASN A 10 -1.95 2.47 -0.56
N VAL A 11 -2.54 2.14 0.58
CA VAL A 11 -3.78 2.77 1.08
C VAL A 11 -3.51 3.46 2.41
N CYS A 12 -3.08 2.70 3.41
CA CYS A 12 -2.90 3.21 4.78
C CYS A 12 -1.45 3.50 5.18
N GLY A 13 -0.46 3.18 4.35
CA GLY A 13 0.96 3.39 4.67
C GLY A 13 1.55 2.44 5.71
N ILE A 14 0.79 1.43 6.19
CA ILE A 14 1.29 0.49 7.19
C ILE A 14 2.46 -0.34 6.66
N ARG A 15 3.47 -0.54 7.50
CA ARG A 15 4.75 -1.15 7.15
C ARG A 15 4.86 -2.55 7.74
N SER A 16 5.41 -3.47 6.96
CA SER A 16 5.62 -4.87 7.36
C SER A 16 6.65 -5.05 8.48
N ASP A 17 7.49 -4.05 8.74
CA ASP A 17 8.48 -4.06 9.84
C ASP A 17 7.94 -3.48 11.15
N LYS A 18 6.70 -2.97 11.14
CA LYS A 18 6.01 -2.49 12.34
C LYS A 18 4.99 -3.48 12.87
N GLU A 19 4.48 -4.35 12.00
CA GLU A 19 3.43 -5.31 12.30
C GLU A 19 3.76 -6.64 11.61
N SER A 20 3.98 -7.70 12.39
CA SER A 20 4.52 -8.98 11.90
C SER A 20 3.53 -9.83 11.11
N ASP A 21 2.22 -9.63 11.32
CA ASP A 21 1.17 -10.54 10.82
C ASP A 21 0.34 -9.93 9.68
N ILE A 22 0.85 -8.89 9.03
CA ILE A 22 0.16 -8.27 7.90
C ILE A 22 0.42 -9.05 6.60
N VAL A 23 -0.66 -9.51 6.00
CA VAL A 23 -0.64 -10.06 4.64
C VAL A 23 -0.87 -8.93 3.64
N TYR A 24 -0.07 -8.92 2.58
CA TYR A 24 -0.17 -7.98 1.48
C TYR A 24 -0.61 -8.69 0.20
N ILE A 25 -1.40 -8.00 -0.60
CA ILE A 25 -1.76 -8.42 -1.96
C ILE A 25 -1.08 -7.50 -2.97
N LEU A 26 -0.68 -8.09 -4.10
CA LEU A 26 -0.23 -7.34 -5.26
C LEU A 26 -1.46 -6.86 -6.05
N ALA A 27 -1.54 -5.57 -6.32
CA ALA A 27 -2.59 -4.97 -7.14
C ALA A 27 -1.98 -4.10 -8.25
N THR A 28 -2.84 -3.61 -9.15
CA THR A 28 -2.45 -2.72 -10.24
C THR A 28 -3.26 -1.42 -10.16
N LYS A 29 -2.58 -0.28 -10.19
CA LYS A 29 -3.15 1.06 -10.25
C LYS A 29 -2.56 1.79 -11.46
N ASN A 30 -3.37 2.12 -12.45
CA ASN A 30 -2.92 2.83 -13.65
C ASN A 30 -1.69 2.19 -14.35
N GLY A 31 -1.61 0.86 -14.35
CA GLY A 31 -0.47 0.11 -14.90
C GLY A 31 0.73 -0.05 -13.95
N GLU A 32 0.72 0.63 -12.80
CA GLU A 32 1.72 0.48 -11.73
C GLU A 32 1.37 -0.69 -10.81
N LYS A 33 2.36 -1.50 -10.46
CA LYS A 33 2.25 -2.54 -9.42
C LYS A 33 2.35 -1.89 -8.04
N VAL A 34 1.36 -2.17 -7.19
CA VAL A 34 1.23 -1.61 -5.84
C VAL A 34 0.93 -2.73 -4.83
N ASP A 35 1.25 -2.51 -3.56
CA ASP A 35 1.01 -3.49 -2.49
C ASP A 35 -0.07 -2.97 -1.54
N ILE A 36 -1.08 -3.79 -1.24
CA ILE A 36 -2.21 -3.39 -0.40
C ILE A 36 -2.34 -4.41 0.73
N CYS A 37 -2.40 -3.95 1.98
CA CYS A 37 -2.67 -4.86 3.09
C CYS A 37 -4.11 -5.39 3.02
N THR A 38 -4.32 -6.63 3.45
CA THR A 38 -5.65 -7.26 3.42
C THR A 38 -6.70 -6.53 4.26
N SER A 39 -6.30 -5.73 5.24
CA SER A 39 -7.20 -4.87 6.00
C SER A 39 -7.80 -3.72 5.18
N CYS A 40 -7.09 -3.24 4.14
CA CYS A 40 -7.57 -2.16 3.27
C CYS A 40 -8.33 -2.67 2.04
N MET A 41 -8.28 -3.98 1.76
CA MET A 41 -8.97 -4.61 0.63
C MET A 41 -10.48 -4.26 0.53
N PRO A 42 -11.27 -4.27 1.63
CA PRO A 42 -12.69 -3.91 1.54
C PRO A 42 -12.92 -2.50 0.98
N SER A 43 -12.09 -1.53 1.39
CA SER A 43 -12.15 -0.16 0.86
C SER A 43 -11.82 -0.07 -0.62
N VAL A 44 -10.94 -0.95 -1.12
CA VAL A 44 -10.56 -0.99 -2.53
C VAL A 44 -11.69 -1.55 -3.40
N ILE A 45 -12.32 -2.65 -2.97
CA ILE A 45 -13.43 -3.29 -3.70
C ILE A 45 -14.64 -2.36 -3.79
N HIS A 46 -14.98 -1.69 -2.68
CA HIS A 46 -16.18 -0.85 -2.62
C HIS A 46 -15.93 0.62 -3.01
N GLY A 47 -14.69 1.13 -2.91
CA GLY A 47 -14.33 2.53 -3.09
C GLY A 47 -13.69 2.87 -4.46
N SER A 48 -13.95 2.08 -5.49
CA SER A 48 -13.52 2.34 -6.88
C SER A 48 -12.01 2.38 -7.12
N GLY A 49 -11.19 1.81 -6.24
CA GLY A 49 -9.71 1.84 -6.36
C GLY A 49 -9.09 3.25 -6.34
N LEU A 50 -9.87 4.30 -6.06
CA LEU A 50 -9.39 5.68 -5.91
C LEU A 50 -8.62 5.88 -4.61
N VAL A 51 -8.92 5.07 -3.60
CA VAL A 51 -8.23 5.05 -2.31
C VAL A 51 -6.78 4.54 -2.39
N VAL A 52 -6.40 3.95 -3.53
CA VAL A 52 -5.07 3.39 -3.75
C VAL A 52 -4.16 4.48 -4.32
N LYS A 53 -3.13 4.83 -3.56
CA LYS A 53 -2.05 5.76 -3.91
C LYS A 53 -0.99 5.06 -4.76
N SER A 54 -0.34 5.81 -5.63
CA SER A 54 0.87 5.39 -6.35
C SER A 54 2.03 5.12 -5.39
N ASN A 55 3.09 4.44 -5.86
CA ASN A 55 4.27 4.23 -5.03
C ASN A 55 4.98 5.57 -4.73
N ASP A 56 4.95 6.52 -5.67
CA ASP A 56 5.54 7.84 -5.47
C ASP A 56 4.83 8.63 -4.35
N GLU A 57 3.49 8.63 -4.33
CA GLU A 57 2.71 9.26 -3.25
C GLU A 57 3.06 8.67 -1.88
N ILE A 58 3.11 7.33 -1.75
CA ILE A 58 3.50 6.67 -0.50
C ILE A 58 4.94 7.02 -0.11
N LYS A 59 5.85 7.09 -1.08
CA LYS A 59 7.25 7.45 -0.82
C LYS A 59 7.38 8.89 -0.31
N GLN A 60 6.60 9.83 -0.82
CA GLN A 60 6.58 11.20 -0.30
C GLN A 60 6.01 11.25 1.12
N GLU A 61 4.93 10.52 1.40
CA GLU A 61 4.37 10.40 2.76
C GLU A 61 5.37 9.75 3.74
N PHE A 62 6.17 8.80 3.26
CA PHE A 62 7.21 8.14 4.04
C PHE A 62 8.39 9.05 4.37
N LEU A 63 8.85 9.88 3.43
CA LEU A 63 9.97 10.81 3.63
C LEU A 63 9.59 12.05 4.46
N SER A 64 8.30 12.31 4.61
CA SER A 64 7.78 13.46 5.36
C SER A 64 7.57 13.16 6.86
N ASN A 65 7.83 11.94 7.31
CA ASN A 65 7.68 11.46 8.70
C ASN A 65 8.99 10.82 9.21
#